data_AF-A0A9X4M9N0-F1
#
_entry.id   AF-A0A9X4M9N0-F1
#
_cell.length_a   1.000
_cell.length_b   1.000
_cell.length_c   1.000
_cell.angle_alpha   90.00
_cell.angle_beta   90.00
_cell.angle_gamma   90.00
#
_symmetry.space_group_name_H-M   'P 1'
#
loop_
_entity.id
_entity.type
_entity.pdbx_description
1 polymer ?
#
loop_
_entity_poly.entity_id
_entity_poly.type
_entity_poly.pdbx_seq_one_letter_code
_entity_poly.pdbx_strand_id
1 'polypeptide(L)'
;MIIDKLQEFRQQVYRFLGNGRDAIFDLMDAVLTSPSVKSFAELSLSAVYRRKWSSLYESLKDSRPRRGRLRRLCVEQIPKDIRPLLAGDHTGWGRPHAKNVKRQELCTSTEFG
;
A
#
# COMPACT_ATOMS: atom_id res chain seq x y z
N MET A 1 -11.93 -1.76 -23.87
CA MET A 1 -10.52 -1.36 -24.07
C MET A 1 -9.73 -1.61 -22.77
N ILE A 2 -8.39 -1.63 -22.79
CA ILE A 2 -7.58 -1.80 -21.56
C ILE A 2 -7.83 -0.66 -20.55
N ILE A 3 -8.07 0.55 -21.05
CA ILE A 3 -8.36 1.75 -20.25
C ILE A 3 -9.65 1.55 -19.43
N ASP A 4 -10.72 1.02 -20.03
CA ASP A 4 -11.99 0.78 -19.32
C ASP A 4 -11.81 -0.19 -18.15
N LYS A 5 -11.02 -1.25 -18.34
CA LYS A 5 -10.71 -2.22 -17.28
C LYS A 5 -9.95 -1.57 -16.13
N LEU A 6 -8.97 -0.71 -16.44
CA LEU A 6 -8.21 0.02 -15.43
C LEU A 6 -9.09 1.03 -14.68
N GLN A 7 -9.99 1.72 -15.38
CA GLN A 7 -10.93 2.64 -14.78
C GLN A 7 -11.87 1.91 -13.82
N GLU A 8 -12.43 0.76 -14.24
CA GLU A 8 -13.28 -0.08 -13.40
C GLU A 8 -12.53 -0.59 -12.17
N PHE A 9 -11.31 -1.10 -12.34
CA PHE A 9 -10.46 -1.53 -11.23
C PHE A 9 -10.26 -0.40 -10.21
N ARG A 10 -9.88 0.80 -10.67
CA ARG A 10 -9.66 1.97 -9.81
C ARG A 10 -10.93 2.39 -9.07
N GLN A 11 -12.09 2.35 -9.73
CA GLN A 11 -13.38 2.62 -9.07
C GLN A 11 -13.70 1.59 -7.98
N GLN A 12 -13.41 0.31 -8.22
CA GLN A 12 -13.62 -0.74 -7.22
C GLN A 12 -12.69 -0.57 -6.02
N VAL A 13 -11.41 -0.25 -6.24
CA VAL A 13 -10.45 0.06 -5.17
C VAL A 13 -10.96 1.23 -4.32
N TYR A 14 -11.36 2.33 -4.96
CA TYR A 14 -11.85 3.54 -4.28
C TYR A 14 -13.04 3.26 -3.34
N ARG A 15 -13.96 2.37 -3.74
CA ARG A 15 -15.10 1.94 -2.90
C ARG A 15 -14.70 1.21 -1.62
N PHE A 16 -13.49 0.64 -1.57
CA PHE A 16 -13.02 -0.17 -0.43
C PHE A 16 -12.04 0.54 0.49
N LEU A 17 -11.69 1.81 0.25
CA LEU A 17 -10.72 2.56 1.06
C LEU A 17 -11.26 3.03 2.42
N GLY A 18 -12.59 3.18 2.54
CA GLY A 18 -13.24 3.62 3.78
C GLY A 18 -13.18 5.14 3.98
N ASN A 19 -13.02 5.58 5.23
CA ASN A 19 -12.93 7.00 5.57
C ASN A 19 -11.70 7.66 4.97
N GLY A 20 -11.82 8.92 4.58
CA GLY A 20 -10.73 9.65 3.94
C GLY A 20 -10.31 9.09 2.57
N ARG A 21 -11.18 8.30 1.90
CA ARG A 21 -10.87 7.62 0.64
C ARG A 21 -10.28 8.54 -0.44
N ASP A 22 -10.71 9.80 -0.52
CA ASP A 22 -10.15 10.75 -1.48
C ASP A 22 -8.67 11.00 -1.25
N ALA A 23 -8.30 11.30 0.00
CA ALA A 23 -6.91 11.55 0.38
C ALA A 23 -6.07 10.27 0.30
N ILE A 24 -6.62 9.11 0.67
CA ILE A 24 -5.92 7.83 0.49
C ILE A 24 -5.72 7.50 -0.99
N PHE A 25 -6.69 7.81 -1.84
CA PHE A 25 -6.60 7.54 -3.27
C PHE A 25 -5.53 8.42 -3.94
N ASP A 26 -5.56 9.72 -3.66
CA ASP A 26 -4.51 10.66 -4.08
C ASP A 26 -3.14 10.26 -3.50
N LEU A 27 -3.09 9.78 -2.25
CA LEU A 27 -1.86 9.29 -1.60
C LEU A 27 -1.29 8.05 -2.30
N MET A 28 -2.14 7.10 -2.71
CA MET A 28 -1.69 5.93 -3.47
C MET A 28 -1.08 6.34 -4.80
N ASP A 29 -1.72 7.27 -5.52
CA ASP A 29 -1.18 7.79 -6.78
C ASP A 29 0.14 8.54 -6.55
N ALA A 30 0.25 9.32 -5.47
CA ALA A 30 1.49 9.99 -5.10
C ALA A 30 2.61 8.98 -4.85
N VAL A 31 2.36 7.92 -4.08
CA VAL A 31 3.36 6.87 -3.81
C VAL A 31 3.78 6.14 -5.09
N LEU A 32 2.84 5.82 -5.98
CA LEU A 32 3.11 5.11 -7.23
C LEU A 32 3.87 5.97 -8.26
N THR A 33 3.73 7.29 -8.18
CA THR A 33 4.37 8.24 -9.11
C THR A 33 5.65 8.86 -8.55
N SER A 34 5.92 8.70 -7.25
CA SER A 34 7.15 9.16 -6.61
C SER A 34 8.29 8.14 -6.79
N PRO A 35 9.40 8.48 -7.46
CA PRO A 35 10.53 7.58 -7.64
C PRO A 35 11.30 7.30 -6.34
N SER A 36 11.26 8.24 -5.40
CA SER A 36 11.82 8.11 -4.06
C SER A 36 11.06 9.03 -3.11
N VAL A 37 10.92 8.61 -1.86
CA VAL A 37 10.19 9.34 -0.81
C VAL A 37 11.12 9.49 0.37
N LYS A 38 11.55 10.71 0.67
CA LYS A 38 12.43 11.01 1.82
C LYS A 38 11.64 11.14 3.11
N SER A 39 10.38 11.55 3.01
CA SER A 39 9.49 11.68 4.17
C SER A 39 8.02 11.49 3.78
N PHE A 40 7.19 11.01 4.71
CA PHE A 40 5.76 10.80 4.45
C PHE A 40 5.05 12.10 4.05
N ALA A 41 5.33 13.14 4.82
CA ALA A 41 5.24 14.55 4.52
C ALA A 41 5.35 14.97 3.04
N GLU A 42 6.45 14.59 2.39
CA GLU A 42 6.81 14.98 1.02
C GLU A 42 5.75 14.54 -0.01
N LEU A 43 5.01 13.46 0.26
CA LEU A 43 3.95 12.97 -0.62
C LEU A 43 2.82 13.99 -0.81
N SER A 44 2.61 14.88 0.17
CA SER A 44 1.62 15.95 0.04
C SER A 44 2.02 17.04 -0.98
N LEU A 45 3.30 17.10 -1.36
CA LEU A 45 3.82 18.03 -2.36
C LEU A 45 3.75 17.45 -3.78
N SER A 46 3.36 16.18 -3.92
CA SER A 46 3.21 15.55 -5.24
C SER A 46 2.10 16.25 -6.05
N ALA A 47 2.35 16.47 -7.33
CA ALA A 47 1.38 17.12 -8.23
C ALA A 47 0.05 16.36 -8.34
N VAL A 48 0.04 15.06 -8.06
CA VAL A 48 -1.16 14.23 -8.06
C VAL A 48 -1.91 14.25 -6.71
N TYR A 49 -1.31 14.79 -5.65
CA TYR A 49 -1.94 14.94 -4.34
C TYR A 49 -2.64 16.29 -4.22
N ARG A 50 -3.98 16.30 -4.37
CA ARG A 50 -4.76 17.54 -4.50
C ARG A 50 -5.25 18.11 -3.18
N ARG A 51 -4.92 17.46 -2.05
CA ARG A 51 -5.46 17.77 -0.72
C ARG A 51 -4.44 18.48 0.15
N LYS A 52 -4.90 19.00 1.30
CA LYS A 52 -4.00 19.63 2.28
C LYS A 52 -3.12 18.57 2.94
N TRP A 53 -1.95 19.00 3.38
CA TRP A 53 -1.02 18.21 4.17
C TRP A 53 -1.69 17.54 5.38
N SER A 54 -2.54 18.23 6.12
CA SER A 54 -3.20 17.66 7.31
C SER A 54 -4.05 16.44 6.98
N SER A 55 -4.73 16.48 5.83
CA SER A 55 -5.57 15.38 5.33
C SER A 55 -4.76 14.10 5.04
N LEU A 56 -3.47 14.22 4.75
CA LEU A 56 -2.59 13.07 4.52
C LEU A 56 -2.44 12.23 5.80
N TYR A 57 -2.22 12.89 6.93
CA TYR A 57 -2.09 12.23 8.23
C TYR A 57 -3.43 11.76 8.78
N GLU A 58 -4.47 12.59 8.70
CA GLU A 58 -5.83 12.26 9.15
C GLU A 58 -6.38 11.05 8.40
N SER A 59 -6.28 11.05 7.07
CA SER A 59 -6.78 9.94 6.26
C SER A 59 -6.04 8.64 6.53
N LEU A 60 -4.72 8.66 6.71
CA LEU A 60 -3.96 7.45 7.05
C LEU A 60 -4.41 6.88 8.41
N LYS A 61 -4.64 7.76 9.40
CA LYS A 61 -5.07 7.37 10.75
C LYS A 61 -6.48 6.79 10.75
N ASP A 62 -7.40 7.45 10.05
CA ASP A 62 -8.84 7.18 10.11
C ASP A 62 -9.29 6.16 9.06
N SER A 63 -8.48 5.94 8.02
CA SER A 63 -8.78 4.94 7.01
C SER A 63 -8.84 3.55 7.62
N ARG A 64 -9.90 2.84 7.22
CA ARG A 64 -10.13 1.43 7.55
C ARG A 64 -10.44 0.69 6.25
N PRO A 65 -9.44 0.55 5.35
CA PRO A 65 -9.66 -0.09 4.07
C PRO A 65 -10.08 -1.55 4.27
N ARG A 66 -11.02 -2.02 3.45
CA ARG A 66 -11.51 -3.41 3.47
C ARG A 66 -10.45 -4.33 2.85
N ARG A 67 -9.39 -4.60 3.61
CA ARG A 67 -8.18 -5.32 3.15
C ARG A 67 -8.48 -6.62 2.41
N GLY A 68 -9.43 -7.43 2.90
CA GLY A 68 -9.83 -8.68 2.24
C GLY A 68 -10.44 -8.47 0.84
N ARG A 69 -11.23 -7.40 0.66
CA ARG A 69 -11.81 -7.04 -0.64
C ARG A 69 -10.75 -6.53 -1.60
N LEU A 70 -9.86 -5.67 -1.12
CA LEU A 70 -8.72 -5.17 -1.92
C LEU A 70 -7.80 -6.30 -2.36
N ARG A 71 -7.44 -7.22 -1.44
CA ARG A 71 -6.62 -8.39 -1.78
C ARG A 71 -7.29 -9.26 -2.85
N ARG A 72 -8.59 -9.50 -2.71
CA ARG A 72 -9.36 -10.26 -3.71
C ARG A 72 -9.35 -9.59 -5.08
N LEU A 73 -9.55 -8.28 -5.15
CA LEU A 73 -9.45 -7.53 -6.41
C LEU A 73 -8.09 -7.73 -7.09
N CYS A 74 -6.99 -7.70 -6.33
CA CYS A 74 -5.65 -7.93 -6.88
C CYS A 74 -5.49 -9.37 -7.41
N VAL A 75 -5.98 -10.37 -6.67
CA VAL A 75 -5.92 -11.77 -7.10
C VAL A 75 -6.73 -12.00 -8.38
N GLU A 76 -7.87 -11.30 -8.53
CA GLU A 76 -8.70 -11.37 -9.73
C GLU A 76 -8.01 -10.82 -11.00
N GLN A 77 -6.91 -10.05 -10.86
CA GLN A 77 -6.11 -9.57 -12.00
C GLN A 77 -5.04 -10.56 -12.46
N ILE A 78 -4.80 -11.65 -11.72
CA ILE A 78 -3.79 -12.66 -12.09
C ILE A 78 -4.31 -13.49 -13.28
N PRO A 79 -3.54 -13.65 -14.38
CA PRO A 79 -3.93 -14.48 -15.51
C PRO A 79 -4.20 -15.93 -15.06
N LYS A 80 -5.33 -16.51 -15.50
CA LYS A 80 -5.78 -17.85 -15.09
C LYS A 80 -5.28 -18.97 -16.01
N ASP A 81 -4.82 -18.59 -17.19
CA ASP A 81 -4.24 -19.45 -18.23
C ASP A 81 -2.80 -19.87 -17.90
N ILE A 82 -2.16 -19.21 -16.93
CA ILE A 82 -0.81 -19.51 -16.47
C ILE A 82 -0.88 -20.14 -15.08
N ARG A 83 -0.15 -21.23 -14.86
CA ARG A 83 0.04 -21.79 -13.52
C ARG A 83 0.89 -20.82 -12.67
N PRO A 84 0.38 -20.23 -11.58
CA PRO A 84 1.14 -19.27 -10.80
C PRO A 84 2.27 -19.97 -10.03
N LEU A 85 3.50 -19.43 -10.12
CA LEU A 85 4.61 -19.77 -9.23
C LEU A 85 4.63 -18.76 -8.08
N LEU A 86 4.52 -19.24 -6.84
CA LEU A 86 4.55 -18.39 -5.65
C LEU A 86 5.91 -18.51 -4.98
N ALA A 87 6.71 -17.44 -5.05
CA ALA A 87 7.90 -17.28 -4.23
C ALA A 87 7.51 -16.60 -2.91
N GLY A 88 7.81 -17.23 -1.79
CA GLY A 88 7.60 -16.66 -0.46
C GLY A 88 8.93 -16.24 0.15
N ASP A 89 9.00 -15.02 0.66
CA ASP A 89 10.09 -14.54 1.50
C ASP A 89 9.57 -14.15 2.88
N HIS A 90 10.46 -14.17 3.87
CA HIS A 90 10.18 -13.65 5.21
C HIS A 90 11.01 -12.40 5.43
N THR A 91 10.50 -11.26 4.96
CA THR A 91 11.09 -9.96 5.30
C THR A 91 10.49 -9.44 6.61
N GLY A 92 11.28 -9.50 7.69
CA GLY A 92 10.87 -8.93 8.98
C GLY A 92 10.92 -7.40 8.95
N TRP A 93 9.76 -6.73 9.08
CA TRP A 93 9.72 -5.28 9.18
C TRP A 93 10.05 -4.82 10.60
N GLY A 94 11.33 -4.56 10.86
CA GLY A 94 11.79 -4.04 12.15
C GLY A 94 11.06 -2.75 12.53
N ARG A 95 10.52 -2.69 13.74
CA ARG A 95 9.94 -1.47 14.32
C ARG A 95 10.74 -1.03 15.54
N PRO A 96 11.98 -0.53 15.37
CA PRO A 96 12.88 -0.24 16.48
C PRO A 96 12.33 0.80 17.47
N HIS A 97 11.43 1.66 17.02
CA HIS A 97 10.82 2.72 17.83
C HIS A 97 9.41 2.37 18.36
N ALA A 98 8.92 1.14 18.15
CA ALA A 98 7.61 0.75 18.64
C ALA A 98 7.70 0.31 20.12
N LYS A 99 6.98 1.01 21.01
CA LYS A 99 7.07 0.84 22.46
C LYS A 99 6.82 -0.61 22.94
N ASN A 100 5.87 -1.32 22.34
CA ASN A 100 5.36 -2.60 22.86
C ASN A 100 5.29 -3.70 21.79
N VAL A 101 6.17 -3.70 20.78
CA VAL A 101 6.19 -4.79 19.78
C VAL A 101 7.15 -5.86 20.28
N LYS A 102 6.65 -7.07 20.54
CA LYS A 102 7.52 -8.24 20.75
C LYS A 102 8.45 -8.33 19.54
N ARG A 103 9.75 -8.23 19.79
CA ARG A 103 10.78 -8.39 18.76
C ARG A 103 10.57 -9.78 18.17
N GLN A 104 10.08 -9.86 16.94
CA GLN A 104 10.23 -11.10 16.18
C GLN A 104 11.71 -11.17 15.85
N GLU A 105 12.41 -12.05 16.56
CA GLU A 105 13.82 -12.32 16.31
C GLU A 105 13.96 -12.73 14.85
N LEU A 106 14.70 -11.92 14.09
CA LEU A 106 15.15 -12.29 12.77
C LEU A 106 16.18 -13.41 12.97
N CYS A 107 16.04 -14.53 12.27
CA CYS A 107 17.15 -15.45 12.06
C CYS A 107 18.22 -14.68 11.30
N THR A 108 19.15 -14.04 12.02
CA THR A 108 20.44 -13.66 11.47
C THR A 108 21.19 -14.97 11.31
N SER A 109 21.18 -15.55 10.10
CA SER A 109 22.18 -16.54 9.72
C SER A 109 23.52 -15.82 9.66
N THR A 110 24.15 -15.66 10.81
CA THR A 110 25.56 -15.33 10.94
C THR A 110 26.23 -16.53 11.55
N GLU A 111 26.38 -17.62 10.78
CA GLU A 111 27.44 -18.62 10.97
C GLU A 111 27.67 -19.31 9.62
N PHE A 112 28.69 -18.86 8.88
CA PHE A 112 29.50 -19.73 8.03
C PHE A 112 30.91 -19.64 8.61
N GLY A 113 31.37 -20.77 9.16
CA GLY A 113 32.74 -20.96 9.60
C GLY A 113 33.73 -21.06 8.44
#